data_AF-A0A2G5I5D4-F1
#
_entry.id   AF-A0A2G5I5D4-F1
#
_cell.length_a   1.000
_cell.length_b   1.000
_cell.length_c   1.000
_cell.angle_alpha   90.00
_cell.angle_beta   90.00
_cell.angle_gamma   90.00
#
_symmetry.space_group_name_H-M   'P 1'
#
loop_
_entity.id
_entity.type
_entity.pdbx_description
1 polymer ?
#
loop_
_entity_poly.entity_id
_entity_poly.type
_entity_poly.pdbx_seq_one_letter_code
_entity_poly.pdbx_strand_id
1 'polypeptide(L)'
;MNSRRFGIESFYCRPGIEGAHEKGGVEGMIGYFRRNHFVAVPEVSSLAELNEMVEQWDRQDDARRIGSRPKTVAEYFALEQPLLLPLPEEPFETGRVFTPRVDRYGQIPVRTNRYSVPIRLIGKRVRVVLHASHLVVYDQNVEVARHERLIAKGAVRLDLDHYLEVLVRKPGAFPGSTALEQARSAGRFTPVHDAWWDQARRIHGERDGTRALIEVLLLGRHLPHEHVVAGLAAALRAGAMTADAVALEARKAAQAEIEPTPSADQLVSGKPSATVTSLHEWRLAHLPPDTRPLPSVTPYDQLLRRRRTSGGDHREGEAQ
;
A
#
# COMPACT_ATOMS: atom_id res chain seq x y z
N MET A 1 -25.67 22.53 8.16
CA MET A 1 -25.12 21.54 9.11
C MET A 1 -26.30 20.72 9.62
N ASN A 2 -26.32 19.41 9.39
CA ASN A 2 -27.40 18.54 9.90
C ASN A 2 -27.19 18.32 11.40
N SER A 3 -27.62 19.29 12.22
CA SER A 3 -27.43 19.31 13.67
C SER A 3 -27.98 18.05 14.37
N ARG A 4 -28.98 17.39 13.78
CA ARG A 4 -29.59 16.16 14.27
C ARG A 4 -28.67 14.93 14.28
N ARG A 5 -27.68 14.84 13.37
CA ARG A 5 -26.86 13.61 13.27
C ARG A 5 -25.84 13.47 14.42
N PHE A 6 -25.46 14.58 15.04
CA PHE A 6 -24.49 14.62 16.14
C PHE A 6 -25.12 15.01 17.48
N GLY A 7 -26.45 15.10 17.57
CA GLY A 7 -27.13 15.57 18.79
C GLY A 7 -26.78 17.01 19.18
N ILE A 8 -26.34 17.83 18.21
CA ILE A 8 -25.93 19.22 18.45
C ILE A 8 -27.16 20.12 18.27
N GLU A 9 -27.47 20.92 19.28
CA GLU A 9 -28.41 22.03 19.18
C GLU A 9 -27.63 23.33 19.01
N SER A 10 -27.89 24.04 17.90
CA SER A 10 -27.26 25.34 17.65
C SER A 10 -28.07 26.45 18.32
N PHE A 11 -27.44 27.18 19.24
CA PHE A 11 -27.95 28.47 19.71
C PHE A 11 -27.12 29.61 19.10
N TYR A 12 -27.76 30.75 18.84
CA TYR A 12 -27.09 31.93 18.31
C TYR A 12 -27.00 33.00 19.40
N CYS A 13 -25.82 33.59 19.57
CA CYS A 13 -25.62 34.66 20.54
C CYS A 13 -26.42 35.91 20.17
N ARG A 14 -26.83 36.69 21.18
CA ARG A 14 -27.46 38.00 20.94
C ARG A 14 -26.44 38.98 20.32
N PRO A 15 -26.74 39.64 19.19
CA PRO A 15 -25.84 40.63 18.62
C PRO A 15 -25.79 41.90 19.48
N GLY A 16 -24.61 42.53 19.58
CA GLY A 16 -24.40 43.82 20.26
C GLY A 16 -23.78 43.71 21.66
N ILE A 17 -23.62 44.86 22.33
CA ILE A 17 -23.01 44.97 23.68
C ILE A 17 -23.75 44.09 24.69
N GLU A 18 -25.07 43.99 24.55
CA GLU A 18 -25.92 43.19 25.44
C GLU A 18 -25.62 41.69 25.38
N GLY A 19 -25.11 41.15 24.27
CA GLY A 19 -24.74 39.73 24.13
C GLY A 19 -23.24 39.45 24.24
N ALA A 20 -22.41 40.47 24.45
CA ALA A 20 -20.95 40.30 24.52
C ALA A 20 -20.49 39.36 25.66
N HIS A 21 -21.29 39.28 26.73
CA HIS A 21 -21.01 38.41 27.88
C HIS A 21 -21.20 36.91 27.56
N GLU A 22 -21.97 36.56 26.52
CA GLU A 22 -22.29 35.17 26.15
C GLU A 22 -21.07 34.40 25.60
N LYS A 23 -19.98 35.11 25.24
CA LYS A 23 -18.77 34.53 24.62
C LYS A 23 -17.47 34.79 25.40
N GLY A 24 -17.54 35.45 26.56
CA GLY A 24 -16.35 35.93 27.28
C GLY A 24 -15.35 34.83 27.66
N GLY A 25 -15.82 33.63 28.02
CA GLY A 25 -14.94 32.50 28.35
C GLY A 25 -14.16 31.97 27.15
N VAL A 26 -14.83 31.82 25.99
CA VAL A 26 -14.21 31.32 24.75
C VAL A 26 -13.20 32.33 24.22
N GLU A 27 -13.55 33.62 24.20
CA GLU A 27 -12.65 34.68 23.72
C GLU A 27 -11.43 34.85 24.62
N GLY A 28 -11.61 34.74 25.94
CA GLY A 28 -10.50 34.77 26.90
C GLY A 28 -9.50 33.64 26.67
N MET A 29 -9.97 32.41 26.43
CA MET A 29 -9.12 31.25 26.16
C MET A 29 -8.39 31.35 24.83
N ILE A 30 -9.07 31.79 23.76
CA ILE A 30 -8.42 32.06 22.47
C ILE A 30 -7.32 33.11 22.63
N GLY A 31 -7.60 34.19 23.36
CA GLY A 31 -6.62 35.24 23.64
C GLY A 31 -5.44 34.75 24.47
N TYR A 32 -5.67 33.86 25.44
CA TYR A 32 -4.60 33.22 26.22
C TYR A 32 -3.70 32.36 25.33
N PHE A 33 -4.28 31.42 24.57
CA PHE A 33 -3.53 30.49 23.72
C PHE A 33 -2.66 31.24 22.71
N ARG A 34 -3.24 32.24 22.03
CA ARG A 34 -2.50 33.07 21.06
C ARG A 34 -1.33 33.80 21.70
N ARG A 35 -1.48 34.38 22.88
CA ARG A 35 -0.41 35.15 23.54
C ARG A 35 0.73 34.28 24.07
N ASN A 36 0.45 33.02 24.42
CA ASN A 36 1.49 32.13 24.95
C ASN A 36 2.22 31.34 23.87
N HIS A 37 1.55 31.04 22.75
CA HIS A 37 2.10 30.14 21.74
C HIS A 37 2.36 30.80 20.38
N PHE A 38 1.64 31.88 20.06
CA PHE A 38 1.75 32.59 18.79
C PHE A 38 2.34 34.01 18.91
N VAL A 39 2.91 34.35 20.07
CA VAL A 39 3.59 35.63 20.30
C VAL A 39 4.94 35.37 21.00
N ALA A 40 6.08 35.54 20.33
CA ALA A 40 6.22 35.85 18.90
C ALA A 40 5.68 34.73 17.99
N VAL A 41 5.38 35.05 16.73
CA VAL A 41 4.86 34.06 15.76
C VAL A 41 5.94 32.99 15.54
N PRO A 42 5.63 31.69 15.70
CA PRO A 42 6.57 30.61 15.45
C PRO A 42 7.11 30.64 14.02
N GLU A 43 8.42 30.58 13.88
CA GLU A 43 9.08 30.37 12.60
C GLU A 43 9.23 28.87 12.39
N VAL A 44 8.47 28.32 11.44
CA VAL A 44 8.46 26.90 11.10
C VAL A 44 8.74 26.70 9.62
N SER A 45 9.33 25.56 9.28
CA SER A 45 9.64 25.17 7.91
C SER A 45 8.44 24.59 7.15
N SER A 46 7.40 24.13 7.88
CA SER A 46 6.22 23.51 7.29
C SER A 46 4.97 23.64 8.16
N LEU A 47 3.79 23.47 7.53
CA LEU A 47 2.52 23.39 8.27
C LEU A 47 2.44 22.14 9.17
N ALA A 48 3.12 21.05 8.78
CA ALA A 48 3.17 19.83 9.59
C ALA A 48 3.88 20.07 10.93
N GLU A 49 5.04 20.73 10.88
CA GLU A 49 5.78 21.15 12.07
C GLU A 49 4.93 22.05 12.98
N LEU A 50 4.21 23.02 12.40
CA LEU A 50 3.30 23.87 13.18
C LEU A 50 2.17 23.07 13.86
N ASN A 51 1.61 22.07 13.17
CA ASN A 51 0.57 21.21 13.75
C ASN A 51 1.13 20.39 14.92
N GLU A 52 2.34 19.84 14.81
CA GLU A 52 3.01 19.12 15.90
C GLU A 52 3.24 20.00 17.13
N MET A 53 3.64 21.26 16.92
CA MET A 53 3.77 22.24 18.00
C MET A 53 2.42 22.50 18.68
N VAL A 54 1.34 22.69 17.91
CA VAL A 54 -0.02 22.89 18.45
C VAL A 54 -0.48 21.68 19.25
N GLU A 55 -0.27 20.47 18.75
CA GLU A 55 -0.59 19.23 19.48
C GLU A 55 0.22 19.08 20.77
N GLN A 56 1.46 19.56 20.79
CA GLN A 56 2.26 19.60 22.01
C GLN A 56 1.70 20.59 23.03
N TRP A 57 1.32 21.79 22.60
CA TRP A 57 0.75 22.82 23.46
C TRP A 57 -0.62 22.41 24.02
N ASP A 58 -1.47 21.78 23.21
CA ASP A 58 -2.76 21.25 23.68
C ASP A 58 -2.54 20.21 24.80
N ARG A 59 -1.58 19.29 24.63
CA ARG A 59 -1.21 18.33 25.68
C ARG A 59 -0.64 18.99 26.95
N GLN A 60 0.02 20.14 26.80
CA GLN A 60 0.50 20.90 27.96
C GLN A 60 -0.65 21.61 28.68
N ASP A 61 -1.66 22.09 27.94
CA ASP A 61 -2.83 22.74 28.51
C ASP A 61 -3.66 21.78 29.38
N ASP A 62 -3.70 20.50 29.01
CA ASP A 62 -4.31 19.42 29.80
C ASP A 62 -3.75 19.31 31.22
N ALA A 63 -2.45 19.59 31.40
CA ALA A 63 -1.78 19.58 32.71
C ALA A 63 -1.98 20.86 33.52
N ARG A 64 -2.58 21.91 32.93
CA ARG A 64 -2.75 23.21 33.58
C ARG A 64 -3.87 23.18 34.61
N ARG A 65 -3.76 24.02 35.65
CA ARG A 65 -4.86 24.35 36.58
C ARG A 65 -5.43 25.71 36.23
N ILE A 66 -6.76 25.82 36.20
CA ILE A 66 -7.44 27.09 35.91
C ILE A 66 -7.67 27.84 37.23
N GLY A 67 -6.97 28.96 37.43
CA GLY A 67 -7.09 29.76 38.64
C GLY A 67 -6.73 28.96 39.90
N SER A 68 -7.60 29.01 40.91
CA SER A 68 -7.44 28.28 42.18
C SER A 68 -8.05 26.88 42.17
N ARG A 69 -8.46 26.34 41.01
CA ARG A 69 -9.08 25.01 40.94
C ARG A 69 -8.10 23.91 41.38
N PRO A 70 -8.57 22.91 42.16
CA PRO A 70 -7.71 21.89 42.76
C PRO A 70 -7.16 20.86 41.77
N LYS A 71 -7.90 20.61 40.68
CA LYS A 71 -7.57 19.61 39.65
C LYS A 71 -7.12 20.27 38.34
N THR A 72 -6.37 19.53 37.52
CA THR A 72 -5.98 19.96 36.18
C THR A 72 -7.14 19.92 35.20
N VAL A 73 -6.99 20.54 34.02
CA VAL A 73 -7.98 20.48 32.93
C VAL A 73 -8.30 19.03 32.57
N ALA A 74 -7.29 18.18 32.37
CA ALA A 74 -7.47 16.77 32.04
C ALA A 74 -8.16 15.98 33.15
N GLU A 75 -7.84 16.25 34.42
CA GLU A 75 -8.48 15.59 35.56
C GLU A 75 -9.97 15.95 35.68
N TYR A 76 -10.35 17.19 35.36
CA TYR A 76 -11.76 17.56 35.28
C TYR A 76 -12.44 16.90 34.08
N PHE A 77 -11.80 16.93 32.91
CA PHE A 77 -12.34 16.30 31.71
C PHE A 77 -12.57 14.80 31.92
N ALA A 78 -11.65 14.08 32.58
CA ALA A 78 -11.80 12.66 32.88
C ALA A 78 -13.01 12.34 33.77
N LEU A 79 -13.47 13.28 34.62
CA LEU A 79 -14.68 13.13 35.43
C LEU A 79 -15.95 13.34 34.60
N GLU A 80 -15.92 14.25 33.63
CA GLU A 80 -17.06 14.59 32.77
C GLU A 80 -17.21 13.66 31.57
N GLN A 81 -16.10 13.12 31.03
CA GLN A 81 -16.08 12.23 29.87
C GLN A 81 -17.09 11.07 29.95
N PRO A 82 -17.24 10.32 31.05
CA PRO A 82 -18.24 9.24 31.12
C PRO A 82 -19.69 9.72 31.13
N LEU A 83 -19.93 11.03 31.29
CA LEU A 83 -21.27 11.65 31.26
C LEU A 83 -21.63 12.15 29.85
N LEU A 84 -20.69 12.15 28.91
CA LEU A 84 -20.91 12.60 27.53
C LEU A 84 -21.71 11.56 26.73
N LEU A 85 -22.46 12.04 25.73
CA LEU A 85 -23.13 11.18 24.78
C LEU A 85 -22.11 10.44 23.89
N PRO A 86 -22.38 9.19 23.48
CA PRO A 86 -21.55 8.48 22.54
C PRO A 86 -21.51 9.22 21.19
N LEU A 87 -20.38 9.11 20.49
CA LEU A 87 -20.29 9.59 19.11
C LEU A 87 -21.20 8.76 18.20
N PRO A 88 -21.79 9.35 17.14
CA PRO A 88 -22.52 8.58 16.14
C PRO A 88 -21.63 7.52 15.49
N GLU A 89 -22.17 6.31 15.33
CA GLU A 89 -21.44 5.19 14.71
C GLU A 89 -21.13 5.44 13.23
N GLU A 90 -22.01 6.14 12.53
CA GLU A 90 -21.82 6.48 11.12
C GLU A 90 -21.09 7.82 10.97
N PRO A 91 -19.92 7.86 10.33
CA PRO A 91 -19.23 9.10 10.05
C PRO A 91 -20.06 9.98 9.09
N PHE A 92 -20.08 11.28 9.38
CA PHE A 92 -20.72 12.24 8.50
C PHE A 92 -19.75 12.65 7.38
N GLU A 93 -20.13 12.40 6.14
CA GLU A 93 -19.39 12.89 4.98
C GLU A 93 -19.42 14.43 4.94
N THR A 94 -18.26 15.05 5.14
CA THR A 94 -18.09 16.51 5.14
C THR A 94 -17.68 17.05 3.77
N GLY A 95 -17.28 16.17 2.86
CA GLY A 95 -16.82 16.50 1.53
C GLY A 95 -17.95 16.93 0.60
N ARG A 96 -17.61 17.78 -0.37
CA ARG A 96 -18.54 18.19 -1.42
C ARG A 96 -18.45 17.21 -2.59
N VAL A 97 -19.59 16.66 -2.99
CA VAL A 97 -19.66 15.67 -4.08
C VAL A 97 -19.74 16.36 -5.45
N PHE A 98 -18.97 15.84 -6.41
CA PHE A 98 -19.00 16.20 -7.83
C PHE A 98 -19.09 14.93 -8.68
N THR A 99 -19.54 15.06 -9.93
CA THR A 99 -19.64 13.94 -10.89
C THR A 99 -19.05 14.27 -12.27
N PRO A 100 -17.76 14.68 -12.35
CA PRO A 100 -17.12 15.03 -13.62
C PRO A 100 -17.00 13.83 -14.56
N ARG A 101 -16.95 14.13 -15.86
CA ARG A 101 -16.57 13.16 -16.90
C ARG A 101 -15.07 13.20 -17.10
N VAL A 102 -14.43 12.03 -17.17
CA VAL A 102 -13.00 11.90 -17.44
C VAL A 102 -12.73 12.28 -18.89
N ASP A 103 -11.81 13.22 -19.10
CA ASP A 103 -11.43 13.69 -20.42
C ASP A 103 -10.48 12.71 -21.15
N ARG A 104 -10.10 13.05 -22.38
CA ARG A 104 -9.23 12.21 -23.22
C ARG A 104 -7.81 12.04 -22.69
N TYR A 105 -7.40 12.85 -21.72
CA TYR A 105 -6.08 12.83 -21.10
C TYR A 105 -6.09 12.09 -19.76
N GLY A 106 -7.20 11.43 -19.42
CA GLY A 106 -7.36 10.75 -18.13
C GLY A 106 -7.45 11.74 -16.98
N GLN A 107 -8.03 12.93 -17.17
CA GLN A 107 -8.16 13.95 -16.14
C GLN A 107 -9.61 14.30 -15.85
N ILE A 108 -9.87 14.76 -14.64
CA ILE A 108 -11.16 15.28 -14.20
C ILE A 108 -11.04 16.73 -13.74
N PRO A 109 -11.95 17.63 -14.18
CA PRO A 109 -12.04 18.96 -13.62
C PRO A 109 -12.77 18.92 -12.27
N VAL A 110 -12.16 19.52 -11.25
CA VAL A 110 -12.77 19.74 -9.93
C VAL A 110 -12.57 21.20 -9.55
N ARG A 111 -13.67 21.96 -9.56
CA ARG A 111 -13.65 23.43 -9.52
C ARG A 111 -12.76 24.00 -10.65
N THR A 112 -11.66 24.66 -10.31
CA THR A 112 -10.72 25.30 -11.26
C THR A 112 -9.52 24.43 -11.58
N ASN A 113 -9.37 23.27 -10.95
CA ASN A 113 -8.16 22.46 -11.01
C ASN A 113 -8.43 21.10 -11.70
N ARG A 114 -7.37 20.46 -12.19
CA ARG A 114 -7.46 19.15 -12.84
C ARG A 114 -6.66 18.11 -12.08
N TYR A 115 -7.24 16.92 -11.99
CA TYR A 115 -6.63 15.78 -11.33
C TYR A 115 -6.65 14.58 -12.27
N SER A 116 -5.54 13.86 -12.36
CA SER A 116 -5.48 12.61 -13.12
C SER A 116 -6.28 11.50 -12.44
N VAL A 117 -6.76 10.55 -13.25
CA VAL A 117 -7.40 9.30 -12.84
C VAL A 117 -6.90 8.18 -13.75
N PRO A 118 -7.02 6.89 -13.36
CA PRO A 118 -6.58 5.78 -14.21
C PRO A 118 -7.14 5.86 -15.64
N ILE A 119 -6.26 5.71 -16.63
CA ILE A 119 -6.57 5.95 -18.06
C ILE A 119 -7.71 5.05 -18.58
N ARG A 120 -7.96 3.90 -17.96
CA ARG A 120 -9.10 3.00 -18.21
C ARG A 120 -10.47 3.65 -17.97
N LEU A 121 -10.51 4.81 -17.30
CA LEU A 121 -11.73 5.56 -16.99
C LEU A 121 -12.04 6.67 -18.00
N ILE A 122 -11.22 6.90 -19.03
CA ILE A 122 -11.48 7.91 -20.07
C ILE A 122 -12.92 7.78 -20.58
N GLY A 123 -13.63 8.91 -20.62
CA GLY A 123 -15.01 8.99 -21.10
C GLY A 123 -16.08 8.55 -20.09
N LYS A 124 -15.71 7.96 -18.95
CA LYS A 124 -16.66 7.62 -17.88
C LYS A 124 -16.97 8.83 -17.00
N ARG A 125 -18.11 8.80 -16.30
CA ARG A 125 -18.39 9.72 -15.19
C ARG A 125 -17.92 9.06 -13.89
N VAL A 126 -17.20 9.81 -13.07
CA VAL A 126 -16.71 9.35 -11.77
C VAL A 126 -17.29 10.23 -10.67
N ARG A 127 -17.45 9.68 -9.46
CA ARG A 127 -17.87 10.44 -8.29
C ARG A 127 -16.62 10.96 -7.58
N VAL A 128 -16.60 12.25 -7.27
CA VAL A 128 -15.49 12.88 -6.55
C VAL A 128 -16.01 13.44 -5.25
N VAL A 129 -15.37 13.11 -4.15
CA VAL A 129 -15.63 13.71 -2.84
C VAL A 129 -14.47 14.66 -2.54
N LEU A 130 -14.75 15.96 -2.51
CA LEU A 130 -13.76 17.01 -2.25
C LEU A 130 -13.80 17.40 -0.77
N HIS A 131 -12.74 17.07 -0.03
CA HIS A 131 -12.54 17.45 1.36
C HIS A 131 -11.74 18.76 1.49
N ALA A 132 -11.44 19.15 2.73
CA ALA A 132 -10.66 20.34 3.04
C ALA A 132 -9.22 20.26 2.48
N SER A 133 -8.52 19.13 2.72
CA SER A 133 -7.11 18.93 2.38
C SER A 133 -6.85 18.02 1.17
N HIS A 134 -7.85 17.22 0.77
CA HIS A 134 -7.70 16.21 -0.27
C HIS A 134 -9.01 16.00 -1.04
N LEU A 135 -8.97 15.20 -2.09
CA LEU A 135 -10.15 14.63 -2.73
C LEU A 135 -9.97 13.13 -2.95
N VAL A 136 -11.10 12.43 -2.98
CA VAL A 136 -11.18 11.01 -3.30
C VAL A 136 -12.06 10.83 -4.54
N VAL A 137 -11.58 10.04 -5.49
CA VAL A 137 -12.28 9.72 -6.73
C VAL A 137 -12.75 8.28 -6.67
N TYR A 138 -14.02 8.08 -6.98
CA TYR A 138 -14.68 6.78 -7.00
C TYR A 138 -15.19 6.46 -8.41
N ASP A 139 -14.86 5.26 -8.88
CA ASP A 139 -15.61 4.60 -9.96
C ASP A 139 -16.64 3.69 -9.28
N GLN A 140 -17.92 4.08 -9.34
CA GLN A 140 -18.98 3.47 -8.56
C GLN A 140 -18.68 3.51 -7.05
N ASN A 141 -18.41 2.36 -6.44
CA ASN A 141 -18.11 2.20 -5.01
C ASN A 141 -16.63 1.92 -4.73
N VAL A 142 -15.78 1.92 -5.76
CA VAL A 142 -14.34 1.63 -5.61
C VAL A 142 -13.56 2.94 -5.66
N GLU A 143 -12.73 3.20 -4.65
CA GLU A 143 -11.75 4.28 -4.67
C GLU A 143 -10.72 4.00 -5.78
N VAL A 144 -10.59 4.91 -6.74
CA VAL A 144 -9.70 4.76 -7.91
C VAL A 144 -8.56 5.76 -7.92
N ALA A 145 -8.67 6.85 -7.17
CA ALA A 145 -7.60 7.83 -7.00
C ALA A 145 -7.84 8.67 -5.75
N ARG A 146 -6.75 9.08 -5.10
CA ARG A 146 -6.73 10.05 -4.00
C ARG A 146 -5.68 11.11 -4.28
N HIS A 147 -6.07 12.37 -4.14
CA HIS A 147 -5.18 13.51 -4.41
C HIS A 147 -5.22 14.51 -3.27
N GLU A 148 -4.05 15.05 -2.95
CA GLU A 148 -3.97 16.30 -2.18
C GLU A 148 -4.68 17.43 -2.94
N ARG A 149 -5.41 18.27 -2.22
CA ARG A 149 -6.18 19.36 -2.81
C ARG A 149 -5.26 20.51 -3.19
N LEU A 150 -5.27 20.87 -4.47
CA LEU A 150 -4.56 22.04 -4.98
C LEU A 150 -5.25 23.33 -4.54
N ILE A 151 -4.47 24.26 -3.98
CA ILE A 151 -4.94 25.58 -3.50
C ILE A 151 -4.95 26.61 -4.64
N ALA A 152 -3.93 26.56 -5.52
CA ALA A 152 -3.82 27.45 -6.67
C ALA A 152 -4.98 27.23 -7.67
N LYS A 153 -5.31 28.27 -8.47
CA LYS A 153 -6.31 28.18 -9.53
C LYS A 153 -5.67 27.70 -10.84
N GLY A 154 -6.35 26.83 -11.58
CA GLY A 154 -5.88 26.34 -12.88
C GLY A 154 -4.76 25.30 -12.79
N ALA A 155 -4.44 24.81 -11.59
CA ALA A 155 -3.36 23.86 -11.38
C ALA A 155 -3.76 22.44 -11.80
N VAL A 156 -2.76 21.63 -12.13
CA VAL A 156 -2.92 20.24 -12.58
C VAL A 156 -2.07 19.33 -11.70
N ARG A 157 -2.68 18.29 -11.12
CA ARG A 157 -1.98 17.24 -10.38
C ARG A 157 -2.12 15.89 -11.08
N LEU A 158 -0.99 15.35 -11.50
CA LEU A 158 -0.88 14.09 -12.22
C LEU A 158 -0.19 13.04 -11.35
N ASP A 159 -0.77 11.84 -11.30
CA ASP A 159 -0.12 10.66 -10.74
C ASP A 159 0.39 9.83 -11.91
N LEU A 160 1.68 9.44 -11.85
CA LEU A 160 2.32 8.66 -12.90
C LEU A 160 1.67 7.28 -13.06
N ASP A 161 1.21 6.65 -11.98
CA ASP A 161 0.61 5.30 -12.02
C ASP A 161 -0.61 5.24 -12.94
N HIS A 162 -1.40 6.32 -12.97
CA HIS A 162 -2.61 6.42 -13.78
C HIS A 162 -2.37 6.24 -15.28
N TYR A 163 -1.14 6.46 -15.74
CA TYR A 163 -0.75 6.42 -17.15
C TYR A 163 0.03 5.16 -17.54
N LEU A 164 0.54 4.39 -16.57
CA LEU A 164 1.48 3.28 -16.81
C LEU A 164 0.91 2.24 -17.79
N GLU A 165 -0.38 1.90 -17.71
CA GLU A 165 -1.03 0.92 -18.62
C GLU A 165 -0.94 1.30 -20.11
N VAL A 166 -1.03 2.60 -20.42
CA VAL A 166 -0.86 3.08 -21.80
C VAL A 166 0.62 3.21 -22.16
N LEU A 167 1.46 3.58 -21.19
CA LEU A 167 2.90 3.70 -21.39
C LEU A 167 3.56 2.34 -21.64
N VAL A 168 3.06 1.23 -21.07
CA VAL A 168 3.51 -0.14 -21.42
C VAL A 168 3.35 -0.38 -22.93
N ARG A 169 2.23 0.08 -23.51
CA ARG A 169 1.95 -0.08 -24.96
C ARG A 169 2.72 0.93 -25.82
N LYS A 170 2.99 2.12 -25.28
CA LYS A 170 3.66 3.24 -25.96
C LYS A 170 4.80 3.82 -25.09
N PRO A 171 5.89 3.06 -24.88
CA PRO A 171 6.95 3.45 -23.94
C PRO A 171 7.68 4.72 -24.36
N GLY A 172 7.73 5.04 -25.66
CA GLY A 172 8.34 6.28 -26.16
C GLY A 172 7.70 7.58 -25.67
N ALA A 173 6.47 7.52 -25.11
CA ALA A 173 5.82 8.70 -24.52
C ALA A 173 6.24 8.95 -23.05
N PHE A 174 6.95 8.01 -22.42
CA PHE A 174 7.33 8.10 -21.01
C PHE A 174 8.32 9.25 -20.70
N PRO A 175 9.45 9.43 -21.43
CA PRO A 175 10.47 10.42 -21.08
C PRO A 175 9.98 11.88 -21.04
N GLY A 176 9.05 12.23 -21.93
CA GLY A 176 8.51 13.59 -22.07
C GLY A 176 7.19 13.82 -21.34
N SER A 177 6.76 12.88 -20.48
CA SER A 177 5.45 13.00 -19.82
C SER A 177 5.49 13.98 -18.65
N THR A 178 4.53 14.88 -18.58
CA THR A 178 4.36 15.80 -17.44
C THR A 178 4.12 15.04 -16.13
N ALA A 179 3.54 13.83 -16.20
CA ALA A 179 3.36 12.98 -15.01
C ALA A 179 4.71 12.50 -14.44
N LEU A 180 5.69 12.18 -15.29
CA LEU A 180 7.05 11.84 -14.85
C LEU A 180 7.76 13.06 -14.25
N GLU A 181 7.62 14.23 -14.88
CA GLU A 181 8.17 15.49 -14.37
C GLU A 181 7.64 15.79 -12.95
N GLN A 182 6.32 15.69 -12.75
CA GLN A 182 5.70 15.87 -11.44
C GLN A 182 6.15 14.80 -10.43
N ALA A 183 6.30 13.53 -10.86
CA ALA A 183 6.78 12.45 -10.00
C ALA A 183 8.22 12.68 -9.53
N ARG A 184 9.09 13.22 -10.39
CA ARG A 184 10.46 13.64 -10.03
C ARG A 184 10.44 14.82 -9.05
N SER A 185 9.66 15.87 -9.32
CA SER A 185 9.58 17.03 -8.41
C SER A 185 9.01 16.66 -7.04
N ALA A 186 8.14 15.66 -6.99
CA ALA A 186 7.57 15.15 -5.74
C ALA A 186 8.46 14.10 -5.04
N GLY A 187 9.65 13.79 -5.57
CA GLY A 187 10.56 12.80 -5.01
C GLY A 187 10.10 11.34 -5.13
N ARG A 188 8.97 11.08 -5.79
CA ARG A 188 8.45 9.71 -6.03
C ARG A 188 9.21 8.98 -7.13
N PHE A 189 9.84 9.71 -8.03
CA PHE A 189 10.77 9.17 -9.00
C PHE A 189 12.19 9.57 -8.59
N THR A 190 12.93 8.64 -8.01
CA THR A 190 14.23 8.89 -7.38
C THR A 190 15.38 8.75 -8.37
N PRO A 191 16.59 9.29 -8.06
CA PRO A 191 17.77 9.11 -8.91
C PRO A 191 18.15 7.64 -9.18
N VAL A 192 17.74 6.71 -8.30
CA VAL A 192 17.93 5.27 -8.49
C VAL A 192 17.11 4.75 -9.69
N HIS A 193 15.90 5.28 -9.88
CA HIS A 193 15.09 4.95 -11.05
C HIS A 193 15.76 5.44 -12.34
N ASP A 194 16.28 6.67 -12.35
CA ASP A 194 17.02 7.21 -13.50
C ASP A 194 18.26 6.37 -13.83
N ALA A 195 19.07 6.05 -12.82
CA ALA A 195 20.29 5.26 -13.02
C ALA A 195 20.01 3.85 -13.56
N TRP A 196 19.00 3.17 -13.01
CA TRP A 196 18.59 1.85 -13.50
C TRP A 196 18.00 1.94 -14.91
N TRP A 197 17.17 2.95 -15.18
CA TRP A 197 16.57 3.16 -16.49
C TRP A 197 17.58 3.43 -17.58
N ASP A 198 18.57 4.29 -17.32
CA ASP A 198 19.64 4.57 -18.27
C ASP A 198 20.43 3.31 -18.60
N GLN A 199 20.71 2.46 -17.61
CA GLN A 199 21.41 1.21 -17.82
C GLN A 199 20.56 0.19 -18.60
N ALA A 200 19.26 0.10 -18.30
CA ALA A 200 18.32 -0.74 -19.04
C ALA A 200 18.22 -0.29 -20.52
N ARG A 201 18.20 1.03 -20.79
CA ARG A 201 18.20 1.57 -22.17
C ARG A 201 19.48 1.24 -22.93
N ARG A 202 20.65 1.21 -22.27
CA ARG A 202 21.92 0.84 -22.90
C ARG A 202 21.97 -0.64 -23.28
N ILE A 203 21.42 -1.52 -22.45
CA ILE A 203 21.49 -2.97 -22.66
C ILE A 203 20.37 -3.45 -23.60
N HIS A 204 19.14 -3.03 -23.37
CA HIS A 204 17.95 -3.53 -24.09
C HIS A 204 17.49 -2.59 -25.22
N GLY A 205 18.17 -1.46 -25.41
CA GLY A 205 17.72 -0.39 -26.30
C GLY A 205 16.65 0.48 -25.67
N GLU A 206 16.36 1.61 -26.31
CA GLU A 206 15.52 2.66 -25.74
C GLU A 206 14.09 2.19 -25.45
N ARG A 207 13.47 1.48 -26.40
CA ARG A 207 12.08 1.04 -26.29
C ARG A 207 11.89 -0.01 -25.20
N ASP A 208 12.68 -1.08 -25.23
CA ASP A 208 12.51 -2.21 -24.32
C ASP A 208 13.05 -1.90 -22.93
N GLY A 209 14.13 -1.12 -22.81
CA GLY A 209 14.62 -0.61 -21.52
C GLY A 209 13.59 0.30 -20.83
N THR A 210 12.91 1.16 -21.58
CA THR A 210 11.83 2.00 -21.02
C THR A 210 10.61 1.18 -20.64
N ARG A 211 10.25 0.18 -21.45
CA ARG A 211 9.18 -0.76 -21.09
C ARG A 211 9.50 -1.51 -19.80
N ALA A 212 10.73 -1.99 -19.62
CA ALA A 212 11.14 -2.66 -18.41
C ALA A 212 11.03 -1.74 -17.18
N LEU A 213 11.40 -0.47 -17.29
CA LEU A 213 11.19 0.50 -16.20
C LEU A 213 9.69 0.66 -15.89
N ILE A 214 8.84 0.79 -16.91
CA ILE A 214 7.39 0.93 -16.69
C ILE A 214 6.81 -0.30 -15.99
N GLU A 215 7.28 -1.50 -16.34
CA GLU A 215 6.93 -2.75 -15.66
C GLU A 215 7.40 -2.76 -14.20
N VAL A 216 8.59 -2.20 -13.90
CA VAL A 216 9.04 -1.98 -12.52
C VAL A 216 8.14 -1.01 -11.77
N LEU A 217 7.76 0.13 -12.37
CA LEU A 217 6.88 1.11 -11.73
C LEU A 217 5.50 0.51 -11.39
N LEU A 218 5.00 -0.40 -12.23
CA LEU A 218 3.75 -1.13 -11.97
C LEU A 218 3.82 -2.04 -10.73
N LEU A 219 5.01 -2.46 -10.31
CA LEU A 219 5.19 -3.22 -9.06
C LEU A 219 4.73 -2.41 -7.83
N GLY A 220 4.80 -1.07 -7.90
CA GLY A 220 4.35 -0.17 -6.84
C GLY A 220 2.86 -0.29 -6.49
N ARG A 221 2.05 -0.99 -7.31
CA ARG A 221 0.65 -1.33 -6.98
C ARG A 221 0.51 -2.43 -5.93
N HIS A 222 1.56 -3.22 -5.72
CA HIS A 222 1.55 -4.39 -4.83
C HIS A 222 2.71 -4.39 -3.84
N LEU A 223 3.70 -3.50 -4.01
CA LEU A 223 4.86 -3.37 -3.14
C LEU A 223 4.99 -1.91 -2.66
N PRO A 224 5.29 -1.70 -1.37
CA PRO A 224 5.72 -0.40 -0.85
C PRO A 224 6.82 0.24 -1.69
N HIS A 225 6.76 1.57 -1.81
CA HIS A 225 7.70 2.34 -2.64
C HIS A 225 9.16 2.12 -2.23
N GLU A 226 9.44 2.04 -0.94
CA GLU A 226 10.79 1.83 -0.40
C GLU A 226 11.40 0.50 -0.84
N HIS A 227 10.60 -0.56 -0.89
CA HIS A 227 11.07 -1.86 -1.38
C HIS A 227 11.34 -1.86 -2.87
N VAL A 228 10.54 -1.14 -3.67
CA VAL A 228 10.80 -0.99 -5.11
C VAL A 228 12.11 -0.24 -5.33
N VAL A 229 12.36 0.83 -4.57
CA VAL A 229 13.63 1.58 -4.62
C VAL A 229 14.81 0.72 -4.19
N ALA A 230 14.67 -0.05 -3.11
CA ALA A 230 15.70 -0.99 -2.65
C ALA A 230 15.98 -2.08 -3.70
N GLY A 231 14.94 -2.64 -4.31
CA GLY A 231 15.02 -3.63 -5.37
C GLY A 231 15.72 -3.09 -6.62
N LEU A 232 15.38 -1.87 -7.04
CA LEU A 232 16.07 -1.17 -8.13
C LEU A 232 17.57 -0.99 -7.83
N ALA A 233 17.92 -0.55 -6.63
CA ALA A 233 19.30 -0.36 -6.23
C ALA A 233 20.09 -1.69 -6.18
N ALA A 234 19.48 -2.76 -5.68
CA ALA A 234 20.09 -4.09 -5.63
C ALA A 234 20.28 -4.69 -7.02
N ALA A 235 19.25 -4.63 -7.87
CA ALA A 235 19.32 -5.09 -9.26
C ALA A 235 20.36 -4.30 -10.07
N LEU A 236 20.46 -2.98 -9.84
CA LEU A 236 21.48 -2.13 -10.45
C LEU A 236 22.90 -2.58 -10.07
N ARG A 237 23.16 -2.84 -8.78
CA ARG A 237 24.47 -3.36 -8.31
C ARG A 237 24.80 -4.73 -8.89
N ALA A 238 23.79 -5.59 -9.04
CA ALA A 238 23.96 -6.92 -9.62
C ALA A 238 24.08 -6.92 -11.16
N GLY A 239 23.87 -5.78 -11.82
CA GLY A 239 23.86 -5.69 -13.28
C GLY A 239 22.64 -6.33 -13.95
N ALA A 240 21.58 -6.64 -13.19
CA ALA A 240 20.35 -7.24 -13.69
C ALA A 240 19.33 -6.16 -14.11
N MET A 241 19.18 -5.95 -15.43
CA MET A 241 18.31 -4.90 -16.00
C MET A 241 16.93 -5.41 -16.44
N THR A 242 16.36 -6.38 -15.71
CA THR A 242 15.02 -6.92 -15.97
C THR A 242 14.05 -6.56 -14.85
N ALA A 243 12.77 -6.38 -15.20
CA ALA A 243 11.74 -6.08 -14.21
C ALA A 243 11.58 -7.21 -13.18
N ASP A 244 11.74 -8.48 -13.60
CA ASP A 244 11.67 -9.65 -12.73
C ASP A 244 12.79 -9.66 -11.67
N ALA A 245 14.01 -9.25 -12.04
CA ALA A 245 15.11 -9.15 -11.09
C ALA A 245 14.83 -8.09 -10.02
N VAL A 246 14.30 -6.92 -10.43
CA VAL A 246 13.87 -5.88 -9.50
C VAL A 246 12.74 -6.38 -8.60
N ALA A 247 11.77 -7.09 -9.14
CA ALA A 247 10.66 -7.66 -8.37
C ALA A 247 11.15 -8.68 -7.33
N LEU A 248 12.12 -9.52 -7.69
CA LEU A 248 12.74 -10.48 -6.77
C LEU A 248 13.44 -9.75 -5.62
N GLU A 249 14.29 -8.77 -5.93
CA GLU A 249 15.04 -8.02 -4.91
C GLU A 249 14.12 -7.16 -4.03
N ALA A 250 13.07 -6.57 -4.59
CA ALA A 250 12.06 -5.83 -3.82
C ALA A 250 11.30 -6.75 -2.84
N ARG A 251 10.95 -7.97 -3.26
CA ARG A 251 10.31 -8.96 -2.38
C ARG A 251 11.25 -9.45 -1.28
N LYS A 252 12.53 -9.64 -1.59
CA LYS A 252 13.55 -9.96 -0.56
C LYS A 252 13.66 -8.85 0.47
N ALA A 253 13.68 -7.58 0.03
CA ALA A 253 13.70 -6.43 0.93
C ALA A 253 12.46 -6.39 1.84
N ALA A 254 11.28 -6.67 1.29
CA ALA A 254 10.04 -6.75 2.07
C ALA A 254 10.07 -7.88 3.11
N GLN A 255 10.65 -9.05 2.77
CA GLN A 255 10.78 -10.17 3.70
C GLN A 255 11.77 -9.89 4.83
N ALA A 256 12.88 -9.21 4.53
CA ALA A 256 13.89 -8.85 5.53
C ALA A 256 13.39 -7.86 6.59
N GLU A 257 12.34 -7.08 6.29
CA GLU A 257 11.70 -6.20 7.27
C GLU A 257 10.72 -6.96 8.18
N ILE A 258 10.07 -8.00 7.66
CA ILE A 258 9.11 -8.84 8.39
C ILE A 258 9.83 -9.84 9.31
N GLU A 259 10.97 -10.36 8.88
CA GLU A 259 11.83 -11.22 9.69
C GLU A 259 13.05 -10.43 10.18
N PRO A 260 12.95 -9.75 11.35
CA PRO A 260 14.14 -9.18 11.96
C PRO A 260 15.12 -10.33 12.22
N THR A 261 16.33 -10.20 11.66
CA THR A 261 17.47 -11.08 11.92
C THR A 261 17.51 -11.43 13.41
N PRO A 262 17.47 -12.72 13.81
CA PRO A 262 17.58 -13.05 15.22
C PRO A 262 18.91 -12.49 15.74
N SER A 263 18.82 -11.69 16.79
CA SER A 263 19.93 -11.06 17.48
C SER A 263 21.00 -12.12 17.78
N ALA A 264 22.28 -11.77 17.55
CA ALA A 264 23.43 -12.63 17.83
C ALA A 264 23.51 -13.11 19.31
N ASP A 265 22.72 -12.52 20.22
CA ASP A 265 22.56 -12.96 21.61
C ASP A 265 21.74 -14.25 21.81
N GLN A 266 21.10 -14.80 20.76
CA GLN A 266 20.43 -16.10 20.85
C GLN A 266 21.33 -17.30 20.48
N LEU A 267 22.61 -17.09 20.16
CA LEU A 267 23.54 -18.18 19.81
C LEU A 267 24.12 -18.94 21.02
N VAL A 268 23.72 -18.63 22.26
CA VAL A 268 24.17 -19.33 23.47
C VAL A 268 22.98 -19.95 24.22
N SER A 269 22.16 -20.73 23.54
CA SER A 269 21.38 -21.79 24.20
C SER A 269 21.13 -22.90 23.20
N GLY A 270 21.89 -23.98 23.35
CA GLY A 270 21.87 -25.11 22.46
C GLY A 270 20.49 -25.77 22.40
N LYS A 271 19.83 -25.64 21.25
CA LYS A 271 18.98 -26.67 20.67
C LYS A 271 19.34 -26.79 19.20
N PRO A 272 19.61 -27.99 18.67
CA PRO A 272 19.90 -28.15 17.25
C PRO A 272 18.68 -27.70 16.44
N SER A 273 18.90 -26.70 15.59
CA SER A 273 17.93 -26.22 14.61
C SER A 273 17.46 -27.40 13.77
N ALA A 274 16.14 -27.60 13.73
CA ALA A 274 15.52 -28.66 12.96
C ALA A 274 15.85 -28.46 11.48
N THR A 275 16.74 -29.30 10.95
CA THR A 275 16.90 -29.47 9.50
C THR A 275 15.55 -29.86 8.95
N VAL A 276 14.95 -29.01 8.11
CA VAL A 276 13.74 -29.35 7.35
C VAL A 276 14.13 -30.51 6.43
N THR A 277 13.95 -31.71 6.93
CA THR A 277 14.16 -32.95 6.19
C THR A 277 12.96 -33.08 5.27
N SER A 278 13.19 -33.36 3.98
CA SER A 278 12.07 -33.59 3.07
C SER A 278 11.16 -34.67 3.64
N LEU A 279 9.83 -34.49 3.56
CA LEU A 279 8.86 -35.49 4.03
C LEU A 279 9.12 -36.89 3.44
N HIS A 280 9.77 -36.96 2.29
CA HIS A 280 10.18 -38.18 1.62
C HIS A 280 11.33 -38.91 2.35
N GLU A 281 12.37 -38.19 2.78
CA GLU A 281 13.50 -38.78 3.52
C GLU A 281 13.09 -39.24 4.92
N TRP A 282 12.25 -38.46 5.61
CA TRP A 282 11.72 -38.87 6.92
C TRP A 282 10.91 -40.17 6.83
N ARG A 283 10.09 -40.30 5.78
CA ARG A 283 9.25 -41.49 5.55
C ARG A 283 10.08 -42.73 5.28
N LEU A 284 11.22 -42.63 4.57
CA LEU A 284 12.13 -43.76 4.35
C LEU A 284 12.86 -44.19 5.63
N ALA A 285 13.22 -43.24 6.50
CA ALA A 285 13.93 -43.53 7.75
C ALA A 285 13.05 -44.17 8.84
N HIS A 286 11.72 -44.08 8.74
CA HIS A 286 10.77 -44.55 9.74
C HIS A 286 9.81 -45.64 9.23
N LEU A 287 10.19 -46.38 8.18
CA LEU A 287 9.40 -47.53 7.75
C LEU A 287 9.46 -48.64 8.83
N PRO A 288 8.31 -49.15 9.30
CA PRO A 288 8.29 -50.31 10.18
C PRO A 288 8.93 -51.51 9.46
N PRO A 289 9.59 -52.43 10.20
CA PRO A 289 10.23 -53.60 9.61
C PRO A 289 9.20 -54.41 8.81
N ASP A 290 9.53 -54.71 7.54
CA ASP A 290 8.65 -55.46 6.65
C ASP A 290 8.57 -56.92 7.12
N THR A 291 7.43 -57.29 7.71
CA THR A 291 7.16 -58.63 8.23
C THR A 291 6.52 -59.55 7.19
N ARG A 292 6.36 -59.10 5.94
CA ARG A 292 5.77 -59.93 4.88
C ARG A 292 6.74 -61.05 4.49
N PRO A 293 6.26 -62.29 4.34
CA PRO A 293 7.10 -63.37 3.84
C PRO A 293 7.57 -63.06 2.42
N LEU A 294 8.81 -63.43 2.10
CA LEU A 294 9.35 -63.30 0.76
C LEU A 294 8.41 -63.98 -0.25
N PRO A 295 8.10 -63.33 -1.40
CA PRO A 295 7.25 -63.92 -2.41
C PRO A 295 7.90 -65.21 -2.92
N SER A 296 7.15 -66.32 -2.83
CA SER A 296 7.59 -67.63 -3.29
C SER A 296 7.30 -67.80 -4.78
N VAL A 297 8.31 -68.19 -5.55
CA VAL A 297 8.17 -68.50 -6.99
C VAL A 297 7.80 -69.97 -7.25
N THR A 298 7.64 -70.79 -6.21
CA THR A 298 7.16 -72.19 -6.29
C THR A 298 5.89 -72.40 -7.13
N PRO A 299 4.93 -71.44 -7.22
CA PRO A 299 3.77 -71.55 -8.12
C PRO A 299 4.14 -71.59 -9.62
N TYR A 300 5.30 -71.04 -10.02
CA TYR A 300 5.73 -70.99 -11.42
C TYR A 300 6.36 -72.30 -11.91
N ASP A 301 6.84 -73.17 -11.01
CA ASP A 301 7.42 -74.48 -11.38
C ASP A 301 6.38 -75.46 -11.93
N GLN A 302 5.09 -75.21 -11.71
CA GLN A 302 4.00 -76.03 -12.24
C GLN A 302 3.81 -75.86 -13.76
N LEU A 303 4.33 -74.77 -14.36
CA LEU A 303 4.17 -74.47 -15.78
C LEU A 303 5.30 -75.05 -16.67
N LEU A 304 6.37 -75.59 -16.08
CA LEU A 304 7.53 -76.10 -16.84
C LEU A 304 7.49 -77.61 -17.13
N ARG A 305 6.55 -78.37 -16.55
CA ARG A 305 6.40 -79.80 -16.86
C ARG A 305 5.42 -80.01 -18.02
N ARG A 306 5.87 -79.67 -19.22
CA ARG A 306 5.18 -80.06 -20.47
C ARG A 306 5.23 -81.58 -20.59
N ARG A 307 4.09 -82.24 -20.35
CA ARG A 307 3.88 -83.67 -20.56
C ARG A 307 4.12 -83.97 -22.05
N ARG A 308 5.17 -84.74 -22.38
CA ARG A 308 5.34 -85.32 -23.72
C ARG A 308 4.29 -86.43 -23.87
N THR A 309 3.28 -86.20 -24.70
CA THR A 309 2.41 -87.28 -25.21
C THR A 309 2.72 -87.50 -26.68
N SER A 310 3.17 -88.71 -26.95
CA SER A 310 3.42 -89.37 -28.23
C SER A 310 2.14 -89.62 -29.03
N GLY A 311 2.29 -89.73 -30.36
CA GLY A 311 1.27 -90.15 -31.34
C GLY A 311 0.86 -88.97 -32.22
N GLY A 312 1.22 -88.88 -33.50
CA GLY A 312 1.38 -89.90 -34.50
C GLY A 312 0.12 -89.90 -35.36
N ASP A 313 0.16 -89.20 -36.51
CA ASP A 313 -0.49 -89.72 -37.70
C ASP A 313 0.10 -89.11 -38.99
N HIS A 314 0.31 -90.01 -39.94
CA HIS A 314 0.86 -89.79 -41.27
C HIS A 314 -0.15 -89.05 -42.17
N ARG A 315 0.37 -88.26 -43.12
CA ARG A 315 -0.09 -88.33 -44.53
C ARG A 315 0.92 -87.69 -45.47
N GLU A 316 1.38 -88.53 -46.39
CA GLU A 316 2.22 -88.24 -47.54
C GLU A 316 1.45 -87.41 -48.60
N GLY A 317 2.18 -86.68 -49.43
CA GLY A 317 1.66 -85.93 -50.57
C GLY A 317 2.76 -85.19 -51.31
N GLU A 318 3.15 -85.74 -52.45
CA GLU A 318 4.33 -85.47 -53.30
C GLU A 318 4.41 -84.09 -54.00
N ALA A 319 5.63 -83.85 -54.49
CA ALA A 319 6.09 -82.73 -55.29
C ALA A 319 5.59 -82.77 -56.75
N GLN A 320 5.32 -81.59 -57.31
CA GLN A 320 6.03 -80.95 -58.44
C GLN A 320 5.50 -79.53 -58.64
#